data_AF-A6J5Y4-F1
#
_entry.id   AF-A6J5Y4-F1
#
_cell.length_a   1.000
_cell.length_b   1.000
_cell.length_c   1.000
_cell.angle_alpha   90.00
_cell.angle_beta   90.00
_cell.angle_gamma   90.00
#
_symmetry.space_group_name_H-M   'P 1'
#
loop_
_entity.id
_entity.type
_entity.pdbx_description
1 polymer ?
#
loop_
_entity_poly.entity_id
_entity_poly.type
_entity_poly.pdbx_seq_one_letter_code
_entity_poly.pdbx_strand_id
1 'polypeptide(L)'
;MIPGRSRQKNQSSHYEIQRQITELENGGEILNETRSFDYKRGCTMPMRDKEGKQDYRFMPEPNLPPLVLYDDTSVPPDADPQQVISIDRLRDMLPELPSATRERLVQQYGMLPEHSFALLSCHTLCTCRAPRPAGQ
;
A
#
# COMPACT_ATOMS: atom_id res chain seq x y z
N MET A 1 19.64 3.59 -15.39
CA MET A 1 19.18 2.91 -14.16
C MET A 1 19.05 3.93 -13.05
N ILE A 2 17.83 4.26 -12.63
CA ILE A 2 17.62 5.13 -11.46
C ILE A 2 17.82 4.25 -10.21
N PRO A 3 18.74 4.57 -9.29
CA PRO A 3 18.91 3.79 -8.07
C PRO A 3 17.58 3.75 -7.30
N GLY A 4 17.20 2.56 -6.82
CA GLY A 4 15.87 2.28 -6.30
C GLY A 4 15.45 3.24 -5.18
N ARG A 5 14.29 3.91 -5.34
CA ARG A 5 13.69 4.85 -4.38
C ARG A 5 13.49 4.26 -2.97
N SER A 6 13.44 2.94 -2.82
CA SER A 6 13.31 2.27 -1.52
C SER A 6 14.51 2.50 -0.61
N ARG A 7 15.74 2.51 -1.15
CA ARG A 7 16.95 2.80 -0.38
C ARG A 7 16.94 4.21 0.19
N GLN A 8 16.42 5.16 -0.59
CA GLN A 8 16.32 6.58 -0.22
C GLN A 8 15.34 6.77 0.94
N LYS A 9 14.20 6.08 0.93
CA LYS A 9 13.22 6.09 2.03
C LYS A 9 13.85 5.60 3.33
N ASN A 10 14.53 4.45 3.30
CA ASN A 10 15.17 3.90 4.50
C ASN A 10 16.22 4.87 5.06
N GLN A 11 17.06 5.45 4.19
CA GLN A 11 18.05 6.46 4.59
C GLN A 11 17.39 7.69 5.22
N SER A 12 16.30 8.20 4.65
CA SER A 12 15.58 9.34 5.22
C SER A 12 15.01 9.04 6.60
N SER A 13 14.43 7.84 6.80
CA SER A 13 13.87 7.43 8.08
C SER A 13 14.96 7.26 9.14
N HIS A 14 16.07 6.60 8.81
CA HIS A 14 17.18 6.43 9.75
C HIS A 14 17.81 7.75 10.17
N TYR A 15 18.03 8.68 9.22
CA TYR A 15 18.56 10.00 9.52
C TYR A 15 17.62 10.79 10.44
N GLU A 16 16.32 10.76 10.15
CA GLU A 16 15.33 11.51 10.92
C GLU A 16 15.14 10.95 12.33
N ILE A 17 15.18 9.62 12.50
CA ILE A 17 15.19 8.98 13.81
C ILE A 17 16.39 9.44 14.64
N GLN A 18 17.60 9.40 14.06
CA GLN A 18 18.81 9.80 14.78
C GLN A 18 18.75 11.27 15.20
N ARG A 19 18.28 12.15 14.31
CA ARG A 19 18.10 13.58 14.61
C ARG A 19 17.15 13.78 15.79
N GLN A 20 15.98 13.15 15.75
CA GLN A 20 14.97 13.30 16.81
C GLN A 20 15.48 12.78 18.15
N ILE A 21 16.24 11.68 18.16
CA ILE A 21 16.88 11.16 19.38
C ILE A 21 17.86 12.20 19.94
N THR A 22 18.78 12.72 19.12
CA THR A 22 19.77 13.70 19.55
C THR A 22 19.13 15.00 20.06
N GLU A 23 18.05 15.48 19.44
CA GLU A 23 17.33 16.66 19.91
C GLU A 23 16.72 16.45 21.30
N LEU A 24 16.11 15.28 21.54
CA LEU A 24 15.54 14.91 22.83
C LEU A 24 16.62 14.67 23.91
N GLU A 25 17.74 14.04 23.56
CA GLU A 25 18.87 13.80 24.46
C GLU A 25 19.53 15.12 24.90
N ASN A 26 19.53 16.14 24.04
CA ASN A 26 20.02 17.48 24.36
C ASN A 26 19.00 18.32 25.15
N GLY A 27 17.84 17.76 25.50
CA GLY A 27 16.78 18.45 26.24
C GLY A 27 15.94 19.41 25.40
N GLY A 28 16.00 19.32 24.07
CA GLY A 28 15.17 20.09 23.15
C GLY A 28 13.78 19.47 22.95
N GLU A 29 12.88 20.24 22.33
CA GLU A 29 11.53 19.78 21.97
C GLU A 29 11.42 19.55 20.45
N ILE A 30 10.78 18.45 20.05
CA ILE A 30 10.54 18.15 18.64
C ILE A 30 9.33 18.95 18.14
N LEU A 31 9.57 19.93 17.28
CA LEU A 31 8.53 20.71 16.61
C LEU A 31 7.85 19.91 15.49
N ASN A 32 6.55 20.13 15.29
CA ASN A 32 5.79 19.47 14.23
C ASN A 32 5.96 20.22 12.89
N GLU A 33 6.91 19.74 12.09
CA GLU A 33 7.29 20.32 10.81
C GLU A 33 7.14 19.30 9.66
N THR A 34 7.05 19.82 8.43
CA THR A 34 7.19 19.00 7.22
C THR A 34 8.62 19.15 6.72
N ARG A 35 9.37 18.05 6.71
CA ARG A 35 10.77 18.02 6.22
C ARG A 35 10.86 17.26 4.90
N SER A 36 11.80 17.64 4.05
CA SER A 36 12.17 16.91 2.84
C SER A 36 13.56 16.32 2.97
N PHE A 37 13.83 15.22 2.27
CA PHE A 37 15.12 14.54 2.29
C PHE A 37 15.93 14.86 1.04
N ASP A 38 17.10 15.49 1.20
CA ASP A 38 18.05 15.70 0.11
C ASP A 38 18.99 14.50 -0.01
N TYR A 39 18.80 13.68 -1.05
CA TYR A 39 19.62 12.49 -1.31
C TYR A 39 21.10 12.81 -1.57
N LYS A 40 21.43 14.01 -2.10
CA LYS A 40 22.83 14.36 -2.38
C LYS A 40 23.61 14.66 -1.10
N ARG A 41 22.93 15.24 -0.11
CA ARG A 41 23.51 15.66 1.16
C ARG A 41 23.24 14.68 2.30
N GLY A 42 22.33 13.73 2.09
CA GLY A 42 21.96 12.72 3.08
C GLY A 42 21.25 13.29 4.31
N CYS A 43 20.67 14.48 4.21
CA CYS A 43 20.09 15.21 5.34
C CYS A 43 18.63 15.62 5.08
N THR A 44 17.84 15.70 6.16
CA THR A 44 16.49 16.26 6.12
C THR A 44 16.55 17.78 6.28
N MET A 45 15.86 18.51 5.42
CA MET A 45 15.73 19.97 5.46
C MET A 45 14.30 20.34 5.87
N PRO A 46 14.10 21.31 6.77
CA PRO A 46 12.77 21.83 7.08
C PRO A 46 12.18 22.51 5.84
N MET A 47 10.89 22.31 5.59
CA MET A 47 10.19 23.01 4.51
C MET A 47 9.13 23.95 5.06
N ARG A 48 8.06 23.37 5.61
CA ARG A 48 6.87 24.10 6.04
C ARG A 48 6.54 23.71 7.46
N ASP A 49 6.41 24.71 8.32
CA ASP A 49 5.91 24.52 9.68
C ASP A 49 4.41 24.24 9.63
N LYS A 50 3.96 23.23 10.37
CA LYS A 50 2.54 22.85 10.42
C LYS A 50 1.76 23.69 11.43
N GLU A 51 2.06 24.99 11.52
CA GLU A 51 1.49 25.89 12.53
C GLU A 51 -0.01 26.20 12.31
N GLY A 52 -0.55 25.88 11.14
CA GLY A 52 -1.99 25.94 10.89
C GLY A 52 -2.51 24.58 10.42
N LYS A 53 -3.31 23.89 11.23
CA LYS A 53 -4.20 22.83 10.74
C LYS A 53 -5.07 23.48 9.65
N GLN A 54 -4.77 23.20 8.38
CA GLN A 54 -5.59 23.70 7.29
C GLN A 54 -6.95 23.03 7.40
N ASP A 55 -8.01 23.84 7.53
CA ASP A 55 -9.37 23.33 7.44
C ASP A 55 -9.65 22.95 5.99
N TYR A 56 -9.61 21.65 5.72
CA TYR A 56 -9.87 21.08 4.40
C TYR A 56 -11.36 21.11 4.03
N ARG A 57 -12.22 21.79 4.79
CA ARG A 57 -13.64 22.12 4.48
C ARG A 57 -14.31 21.04 3.64
N PHE A 58 -14.33 19.83 4.17
CA PHE A 58 -14.88 18.67 3.48
C PHE A 58 -16.36 18.95 3.16
N MET A 59 -16.70 18.88 1.89
CA MET A 59 -18.07 18.97 1.40
C MET A 59 -18.31 17.77 0.47
N PRO A 60 -19.46 17.09 0.57
CA PRO A 60 -19.85 16.08 -0.40
C PRO A 60 -19.83 16.68 -1.81
N GLU A 61 -19.24 15.97 -2.75
CA GLU A 61 -19.17 16.41 -4.14
C GLU A 61 -20.59 16.33 -4.74
N PRO A 62 -21.17 17.42 -5.27
CA PRO A 62 -22.58 17.48 -5.65
C PRO A 62 -22.89 16.81 -7.00
N ASN A 63 -21.88 16.52 -7.82
CA ASN A 63 -22.04 15.93 -9.15
C ASN A 63 -21.80 14.42 -9.17
N LEU A 64 -21.24 13.86 -8.10
CA LEU A 64 -20.86 12.47 -7.95
C LEU A 64 -21.92 11.80 -7.06
N PRO A 65 -22.75 10.93 -7.64
CA PRO A 65 -23.68 10.16 -6.84
C PRO A 65 -22.93 9.25 -5.85
N PRO A 66 -23.54 8.90 -4.71
CA PRO A 66 -22.90 8.05 -3.72
C PRO A 66 -22.58 6.68 -4.30
N LEU A 67 -21.36 6.20 -4.08
CA LEU A 67 -20.95 4.86 -4.50
C LEU A 67 -21.62 3.82 -3.59
N VAL A 68 -22.39 2.90 -4.18
CA VAL A 68 -23.07 1.84 -3.42
C VAL A 68 -22.36 0.51 -3.63
N LEU A 69 -21.93 -0.11 -2.53
CA LEU A 69 -21.35 -1.45 -2.51
C LEU A 69 -22.40 -2.44 -1.99
N TYR A 70 -22.56 -3.57 -2.68
CA TYR A 70 -23.50 -4.62 -2.29
C TYR A 70 -22.84 -6.00 -2.36
N ASP A 71 -23.28 -6.88 -1.46
CA ASP A 71 -23.10 -8.33 -1.60
C ASP A 71 -24.38 -8.89 -2.28
N ASP A 72 -24.36 -10.12 -2.79
CA ASP A 72 -25.50 -10.72 -3.54
C ASP A 72 -26.84 -10.71 -2.78
N THR A 73 -26.83 -10.51 -1.46
CA THR A 73 -28.02 -10.45 -0.59
C THR A 73 -28.53 -9.03 -0.29
N SER A 74 -27.79 -7.97 -0.63
CA SER A 74 -28.08 -6.58 -0.26
C SER A 74 -28.24 -5.64 -1.46
N VAL A 75 -28.83 -6.12 -2.55
CA VAL A 75 -29.08 -5.32 -3.76
C VAL A 75 -30.13 -4.23 -3.47
N PRO A 76 -29.80 -2.93 -3.59
CA PRO A 76 -30.78 -1.86 -3.49
C PRO A 76 -31.71 -1.90 -4.72
N PRO A 77 -33.05 -1.93 -4.55
CA PRO A 77 -33.99 -2.05 -5.66
C PRO A 77 -34.06 -0.80 -6.57
N ASP A 78 -33.61 0.37 -6.08
CA ASP A 78 -33.73 1.66 -6.77
C ASP A 78 -32.38 2.27 -7.21
N ALA A 79 -31.29 1.50 -7.20
CA ALA A 79 -29.96 2.02 -7.53
C ALA A 79 -29.66 1.94 -9.04
N ASP A 80 -29.06 3.00 -9.58
CA ASP A 80 -28.60 3.06 -10.96
C ASP A 80 -27.52 1.97 -11.20
N PRO A 81 -27.69 1.06 -12.19
CA PRO A 81 -26.73 -0.01 -12.48
C PRO A 81 -25.28 0.46 -12.68
N GLN A 82 -25.07 1.72 -13.04
CA GLN A 82 -23.74 2.30 -13.25
C GLN A 82 -23.05 2.74 -11.94
N GLN A 83 -23.78 2.81 -10.83
CA GLN A 83 -23.32 3.30 -9.51
C GLN A 83 -23.19 2.18 -8.47
N VAL A 84 -23.56 0.95 -8.82
CA VAL A 84 -23.55 -0.19 -7.91
C VAL A 84 -22.40 -1.14 -8.24
N ILE A 85 -21.60 -1.49 -7.24
CA ILE A 85 -20.48 -2.42 -7.38
C ILE A 85 -20.75 -3.66 -6.53
N SER A 86 -20.76 -4.84 -7.16
CA SER A 86 -20.86 -6.14 -6.49
C SER A 86 -19.52 -6.51 -5.89
N ILE A 87 -19.50 -6.72 -4.58
CA ILE A 87 -18.29 -7.13 -3.85
C ILE A 87 -17.95 -8.59 -4.19
N ASP A 88 -18.94 -9.46 -4.35
CA ASP A 88 -18.73 -10.89 -4.65
C ASP A 88 -18.09 -11.08 -6.02
N ARG A 89 -18.56 -10.35 -7.04
CA ARG A 89 -17.91 -10.36 -8.36
C ARG A 89 -16.47 -9.87 -8.30
N LEU A 90 -16.18 -8.85 -7.49
CA LEU A 90 -14.81 -8.36 -7.31
C LEU A 90 -13.93 -9.39 -6.61
N ARG A 91 -14.45 -10.08 -5.57
CA ARG A 91 -13.73 -11.16 -4.87
C ARG A 91 -13.34 -12.27 -5.84
N ASP A 92 -14.23 -12.68 -6.74
CA ASP A 92 -13.97 -13.72 -7.74
C ASP A 92 -12.93 -13.31 -8.80
N MET A 93 -12.84 -12.02 -9.10
CA MET A 93 -11.86 -11.48 -10.04
C MET A 93 -10.48 -11.25 -9.41
N LEU A 94 -10.39 -11.15 -8.09
CA LEU A 94 -9.14 -10.85 -7.39
C LEU A 94 -8.23 -12.09 -7.36
N PRO A 95 -6.95 -11.96 -7.76
CA PRO A 95 -6.00 -13.05 -7.65
C PRO A 95 -5.62 -13.31 -6.18
N GLU A 96 -5.10 -14.51 -5.91
CA GLU A 96 -4.53 -14.87 -4.61
C GLU A 96 -3.44 -13.85 -4.19
N LEU A 97 -3.48 -13.45 -2.92
CA LEU A 97 -2.45 -12.58 -2.36
C LEU A 97 -1.08 -13.27 -2.42
N PRO A 98 0.01 -12.53 -2.70
CA PRO A 98 1.34 -13.13 -2.80
C PRO A 98 1.77 -13.92 -1.55
N SER A 99 1.32 -13.53 -0.36
CA SER A 99 1.56 -14.27 0.88
C SER A 99 0.88 -15.64 0.88
N ALA A 100 -0.41 -15.70 0.53
CA ALA A 100 -1.17 -16.94 0.44
C ALA A 100 -0.60 -17.86 -0.65
N THR A 101 -0.23 -17.31 -1.80
CA THR A 101 0.43 -18.06 -2.87
C THR A 101 1.76 -18.66 -2.40
N ARG A 102 2.55 -17.93 -1.59
CA ARG A 102 3.82 -18.43 -1.05
C ARG A 102 3.61 -19.65 -0.17
N GLU A 103 2.65 -19.56 0.76
CA GLU A 103 2.31 -20.64 1.68
C GLU A 103 1.80 -21.87 0.93
N ARG A 104 0.92 -21.66 -0.05
CA ARG A 104 0.42 -22.74 -0.92
C ARG A 104 1.57 -23.44 -1.66
N LEU A 105 2.53 -22.70 -2.20
CA LEU A 105 3.68 -23.31 -2.90
C LEU A 105 4.57 -24.15 -1.98
N VAL A 106 4.80 -23.69 -0.75
CA VAL A 106 5.57 -24.43 0.26
C VAL A 106 4.83 -25.71 0.67
N GLN A 107 3.52 -25.60 0.95
CA GLN A 107 2.71 -26.74 1.41
C GLN A 107 2.45 -27.78 0.31
N GLN A 108 2.11 -27.34 -0.90
CA GLN A 108 1.69 -28.21 -2.00
C GLN A 108 2.87 -28.84 -2.75
N TYR A 109 3.98 -28.13 -2.87
CA TYR A 109 5.14 -28.58 -3.66
C TYR A 109 6.39 -28.83 -2.81
N GLY A 110 6.31 -28.71 -1.49
CA GLY A 110 7.45 -28.91 -0.58
C GLY A 110 8.61 -27.94 -0.84
N MET A 111 8.33 -26.79 -1.46
CA MET A 111 9.37 -25.82 -1.81
C MET A 111 9.95 -25.15 -0.56
N LEU A 112 11.24 -24.83 -0.61
CA LEU A 112 11.85 -23.99 0.41
C LEU A 112 11.25 -22.57 0.36
N PRO A 113 11.02 -21.92 1.53
CA PRO A 113 10.43 -20.59 1.59
C PRO A 113 11.17 -19.52 0.76
N GLU A 114 12.49 -19.65 0.66
CA GLU A 114 13.35 -18.72 -0.10
C GLU A 114 13.07 -18.75 -1.60
N HIS A 115 12.86 -19.95 -2.16
CA HIS A 115 12.55 -20.12 -3.58
C HIS A 115 11.15 -19.59 -3.91
N SER A 116 10.18 -19.85 -3.04
CA SER A 116 8.83 -19.30 -3.15
C SER A 116 8.85 -17.76 -3.13
N PHE A 117 9.66 -17.16 -2.26
CA PHE A 117 9.85 -15.71 -2.21
C PHE A 117 10.48 -15.15 -3.49
N ALA A 118 11.52 -15.80 -4.01
CA ALA A 118 12.21 -15.35 -5.23
C ALA A 118 11.26 -15.37 -6.45
N LEU A 119 10.48 -16.43 -6.62
CA LEU A 119 9.52 -16.56 -7.73
C LEU A 119 8.42 -15.49 -7.67
N LEU A 120 7.93 -15.18 -6.47
CA LEU A 120 6.83 -14.23 -6.25
C LEU A 120 7.31 -12.79 -6.01
N SER A 121 8.62 -12.53 -6.09
CA SER A 121 9.21 -11.19 -5.98
C SER A 121 8.97 -10.34 -7.23
N CYS A 122 8.68 -10.97 -8.37
CA CYS A 122 8.41 -10.31 -9.64
C CYS A 122 7.00 -10.66 -10.15
N HIS A 123 6.17 -9.64 -10.38
CA HIS A 123 4.78 -9.81 -10.83
C HIS A 123 4.67 -10.58 -12.16
N THR A 124 5.67 -10.49 -13.04
CA THR A 124 5.68 -11.18 -14.34
C THR A 124 5.92 -12.68 -14.25
N LEU A 125 6.59 -13.17 -13.20
CA LEU A 125 6.78 -14.61 -12.98
C LEU A 125 5.54 -15.27 -12.33
N CYS A 126 4.70 -14.46 -11.68
CA CYS A 126 3.51 -14.91 -10.96
C CYS A 126 2.30 -15.17 -11.87
N THR A 127 2.26 -14.64 -13.10
CA THR A 127 1.11 -14.77 -14.01
C THR A 127 1.12 -16.02 -14.88
N CYS A 128 2.08 -16.95 -14.68
CA CYS A 128 2.02 -18.29 -15.25
C CYS A 128 0.87 -19.06 -14.58
N ARG A 129 -0.35 -18.79 -15.04
CA ARG A 129 -1.59 -19.46 -14.64
C ARG A 129 -1.44 -20.95 -14.93
N ALA A 130 -1.16 -21.72 -13.88
CA ALA A 130 -1.23 -23.18 -13.97
C ALA A 130 -2.65 -23.56 -14.45
N PRO A 131 -2.78 -24.46 -15.43
CA PRO A 131 -4.09 -24.92 -15.88
C PRO A 131 -4.84 -25.55 -14.71
N ARG A 132 -6.11 -25.18 -14.52
CA ARG A 132 -7.00 -25.85 -13.55
C ARG A 132 -6.94 -27.36 -13.81
N PRO A 133 -6.73 -28.21 -12.79
CA PRO A 133 -6.86 -29.64 -12.98
C PRO A 133 -8.29 -29.93 -13.42
N ALA A 134 -8.44 -30.57 -14.58
CA ALA A 134 -9.72 -31.07 -15.05
C ALA A 134 -10.22 -32.08 -14.02
N GLY A 135 -11.33 -31.74 -13.36
CA GLY A 135 -12.09 -32.70 -12.57
C GLY A 135 -12.65 -33.80 -13.46
N GLN A 136 -12.62 -35.03 -12.93
CA GLN A 136 -13.38 -36.18 -13.43
C GLN A 136 -14.88 -35.91 -13.39
#